data_AF-A0A939EJK7-F1
#
_entry.id   AF-A0A939EJK7-F1
#
_cell.length_a   1.000
_cell.length_b   1.000
_cell.length_c   1.000
_cell.angle_alpha   90.00
_cell.angle_beta   90.00
_cell.angle_gamma   90.00
#
_symmetry.space_group_name_H-M   'P 1'
#
loop_
_entity.id
_entity.type
_entity.pdbx_description
1 polymer ?
#
loop_
_entity_poly.entity_id
_entity_poly.type
_entity_poly.pdbx_seq_one_letter_code
_entity_poly.pdbx_strand_id
1 'polypeptide(L)'
;MAFPSRARHRLWQLSACFMICLFSTQARAANPGQFDFYVLALSWSPTYCRQQGEDANPYQCDARRPFRFVVHGLWPQYERGFPESCPGVRQRIDRSIAVDMEDIMPSHNLVFHEWRTHGTCSGLEPEAYFELTRKAYQTIRIPGVFETLDKRGKTSAATVEKAFRLANPGLTEKGIAVICSRGELEEVRICLTKDLEFRSCAEVDRSGCRASGISVPPPR
;
A
#
# COMPACT_ATOMS: atom_id res chain seq x y z
N MET A 1 -4.63 25.46 -90.00
CA MET A 1 -3.32 24.82 -90.24
C MET A 1 -2.74 24.36 -88.92
N ALA A 2 -2.21 23.13 -88.94
CA ALA A 2 -1.44 22.33 -87.97
C ALA A 2 -0.89 22.93 -86.63
N PHE A 3 -1.18 22.17 -85.54
CA PHE A 3 -0.31 21.61 -84.45
C PHE A 3 0.74 22.47 -83.70
N PRO A 4 1.25 22.05 -82.51
CA PRO A 4 0.77 21.04 -81.54
C PRO A 4 0.80 21.45 -80.05
N SER A 5 0.10 20.63 -79.26
CA SER A 5 0.13 20.47 -77.81
C SER A 5 1.51 20.08 -77.24
N ARG A 6 1.88 20.65 -76.08
CA ARG A 6 2.88 20.10 -75.14
C ARG A 6 2.20 19.80 -73.80
N ALA A 7 2.03 18.50 -73.52
CA ALA A 7 1.60 17.99 -72.23
C ALA A 7 2.68 18.25 -71.16
N ARG A 8 2.29 18.83 -70.02
CA ARG A 8 3.15 18.96 -68.83
C ARG A 8 2.78 17.84 -67.85
N HIS A 9 3.74 16.97 -67.56
CA HIS A 9 3.62 15.95 -66.53
C HIS A 9 3.48 16.61 -65.15
N ARG A 10 2.35 16.39 -64.46
CA ARG A 10 2.16 16.74 -63.04
C ARG A 10 2.51 15.52 -62.20
N LEU A 11 3.66 15.58 -61.53
CA LEU A 11 4.06 14.64 -60.48
C LEU A 11 3.09 14.80 -59.30
N TRP A 12 2.33 13.75 -59.00
CA TRP A 12 1.54 13.62 -57.77
C TRP A 12 2.48 13.24 -56.62
N GLN A 13 2.68 14.14 -55.65
CA GLN A 13 3.28 13.76 -54.38
C GLN A 13 2.19 13.19 -53.47
N LEU A 14 2.33 11.92 -53.12
CA LEU A 14 1.50 11.22 -52.15
C LEU A 14 1.89 11.68 -50.74
N SER A 15 1.01 12.44 -50.08
CA SER A 15 1.12 12.75 -48.65
C SER A 15 0.86 11.48 -47.83
N ALA A 16 1.91 10.94 -47.22
CA ALA A 16 1.80 9.84 -46.26
C ALA A 16 1.28 10.37 -44.91
N CYS A 17 0.11 9.91 -44.51
CA CYS A 17 -0.52 10.20 -43.22
C CYS A 17 0.24 9.44 -42.11
N PHE A 18 1.01 10.14 -41.28
CA PHE A 18 1.73 9.55 -40.15
C PHE A 18 0.76 9.31 -38.98
N MET A 19 0.21 8.10 -38.89
CA MET A 19 -0.63 7.67 -37.78
C MET A 19 0.28 7.38 -36.57
N ILE A 20 0.33 8.33 -35.62
CA ILE A 20 1.05 8.17 -34.35
C ILE A 20 0.32 7.10 -33.54
N CYS A 21 0.85 5.88 -33.54
CA CYS A 21 0.47 4.85 -32.57
C CYS A 21 0.94 5.33 -31.18
N LEU A 22 0.00 5.72 -30.33
CA LEU A 22 0.23 5.87 -28.90
C LEU A 22 0.64 4.49 -28.37
N PHE A 23 1.91 4.32 -28.06
CA PHE A 23 2.39 3.14 -27.34
C PHE A 23 1.71 3.12 -25.97
N SER A 24 0.72 2.26 -25.81
CA SER A 24 0.23 1.87 -24.50
C SER A 24 1.42 1.32 -23.71
N THR A 25 1.79 1.96 -22.60
CA THR A 25 2.76 1.41 -21.66
C THR A 25 2.19 0.10 -21.14
N GLN A 26 2.64 -1.02 -21.71
CA GLN A 26 2.36 -2.34 -21.21
C GLN A 26 2.79 -2.35 -19.74
N ALA A 27 1.83 -2.53 -18.82
CA ALA A 27 2.14 -2.82 -17.43
C ALA A 27 3.13 -3.99 -17.45
N ARG A 28 4.31 -3.83 -16.85
CA ARG A 28 5.25 -4.94 -16.71
C ARG A 28 4.46 -6.09 -16.10
N ALA A 29 4.42 -7.25 -16.77
CA ALA A 29 3.88 -8.45 -16.18
C ALA A 29 4.59 -8.63 -14.83
N ALA A 30 3.83 -8.54 -13.74
CA ALA A 30 4.38 -8.55 -12.40
C ALA A 30 4.86 -9.97 -12.11
N ASN A 31 6.17 -10.19 -12.13
CA ASN A 31 6.76 -11.49 -11.86
C ASN A 31 6.90 -11.67 -10.34
N PRO A 32 6.40 -12.78 -9.76
CA PRO A 32 6.62 -13.09 -8.34
C PRO A 32 8.11 -12.99 -7.97
N GLY A 33 8.41 -12.32 -6.85
CA GLY A 33 9.77 -12.14 -6.32
C GLY A 33 10.56 -10.98 -6.93
N GLN A 34 10.09 -10.37 -8.02
CA GLN A 34 10.71 -9.21 -8.64
C GLN A 34 10.09 -7.93 -8.12
N PHE A 35 10.71 -7.35 -7.10
CA PHE A 35 10.36 -6.06 -6.48
C PHE A 35 11.58 -5.51 -5.71
N ASP A 36 11.52 -4.26 -5.28
CA ASP A 36 12.67 -3.55 -4.69
C ASP A 36 12.62 -3.51 -3.15
N PHE A 37 11.43 -3.37 -2.56
CA PHE A 37 11.24 -3.27 -1.11
C PHE A 37 9.84 -3.62 -0.64
N TYR A 38 9.62 -3.64 0.68
CA TYR A 38 8.30 -3.81 1.27
C TYR A 38 7.79 -2.50 1.87
N VAL A 39 6.48 -2.32 1.83
CA VAL A 39 5.74 -1.39 2.70
C VAL A 39 4.93 -2.21 3.69
N LEU A 40 5.19 -2.01 4.98
CA LEU A 40 4.28 -2.46 6.03
C LEU A 40 3.22 -1.37 6.24
N ALA A 41 1.96 -1.70 5.99
CA ALA A 41 0.82 -0.83 6.19
C ALA A 41 0.11 -1.19 7.50
N LEU A 42 -0.02 -0.20 8.39
CA LEU A 42 -0.61 -0.34 9.73
C LEU A 42 -1.88 0.52 9.83
N SER A 43 -3.05 -0.10 9.80
CA SER A 43 -4.33 0.62 9.92
C SER A 43 -4.64 0.96 11.38
N TRP A 44 -5.17 2.15 11.61
CA TRP A 44 -5.73 2.57 12.89
C TRP A 44 -7.17 2.07 13.01
N SER A 45 -7.34 0.92 13.66
CA SER A 45 -8.62 0.22 13.83
C SER A 45 -9.79 1.12 14.30
N PRO A 46 -9.60 2.05 15.27
CA PRO A 46 -10.69 2.91 15.72
C PRO A 46 -11.27 3.84 14.65
N THR A 47 -10.45 4.26 13.66
CA THR A 47 -10.96 5.01 12.51
C THR A 47 -11.79 4.11 11.61
N TYR A 48 -11.29 2.90 11.28
CA TYR A 48 -12.03 1.92 10.50
C TYR A 48 -13.40 1.60 11.12
N CYS A 49 -13.43 1.20 12.40
CA CYS A 49 -14.66 0.80 13.08
C CYS A 49 -15.71 1.92 13.14
N ARG A 50 -15.26 3.17 13.27
CA ARG A 50 -16.18 4.31 13.25
C ARG A 50 -16.66 4.66 11.84
N GLN A 51 -15.77 4.63 10.85
CA GLN A 51 -16.13 5.03 9.49
C GLN A 51 -17.02 4.00 8.78
N GLN A 52 -16.82 2.70 9.08
CA GLN A 52 -17.66 1.63 8.53
C GLN A 52 -18.97 1.43 9.30
N GLY A 53 -19.04 1.84 10.58
CA GLY A 53 -20.28 1.76 11.35
C GLY A 53 -20.79 0.32 11.46
N GLU A 54 -22.04 0.09 11.06
CA GLU A 54 -22.69 -1.23 11.07
C GLU A 54 -22.10 -2.21 10.05
N ASP A 55 -21.42 -1.71 9.01
CA ASP A 55 -20.76 -2.54 7.98
C ASP A 55 -19.34 -2.99 8.42
N ALA A 56 -18.89 -2.56 9.61
CA ALA A 56 -17.57 -2.90 10.12
C ALA A 56 -17.47 -4.39 10.50
N ASN A 57 -16.27 -4.96 10.41
CA ASN A 57 -16.06 -6.33 10.87
C ASN A 57 -16.24 -6.41 12.41
N PRO A 58 -17.23 -7.18 12.91
CA PRO A 58 -17.52 -7.26 14.35
C PRO A 58 -16.38 -7.92 15.13
N TYR A 59 -15.62 -8.83 14.54
CA TYR A 59 -14.45 -9.44 15.19
C TYR A 59 -13.37 -8.41 15.53
N GLN A 60 -13.24 -7.37 14.70
CA GLN A 60 -12.29 -6.27 14.94
C GLN A 60 -12.90 -5.18 15.85
N CYS A 61 -14.18 -4.86 15.67
CA CYS A 61 -14.78 -3.67 16.25
C CYS A 61 -15.52 -3.90 17.57
N ASP A 62 -15.92 -5.14 17.86
CA ASP A 62 -16.62 -5.55 19.08
C ASP A 62 -15.76 -6.46 19.98
N ALA A 63 -14.45 -6.51 19.71
CA ALA A 63 -13.51 -7.29 20.49
C ALA A 63 -13.46 -6.82 21.95
N ARG A 64 -13.47 -7.77 22.90
CA ARG A 64 -13.36 -7.47 24.35
C ARG A 64 -12.13 -6.62 24.70
N ARG A 65 -11.04 -6.81 23.96
CA ARG A 65 -9.87 -5.94 23.97
C ARG A 65 -9.83 -5.21 22.63
N PRO A 66 -10.12 -3.90 22.61
CA PRO A 66 -10.19 -3.16 21.35
C PRO A 66 -8.84 -3.15 20.61
N PHE A 67 -8.90 -3.38 19.30
CA PHE A 67 -7.73 -3.25 18.43
C PHE A 67 -7.33 -1.79 18.24
N ARG A 68 -6.02 -1.57 18.09
CA ARG A 68 -5.40 -0.26 17.83
C ARG A 68 -4.76 -0.27 16.45
N PHE A 69 -3.44 -0.14 16.35
CA PHE A 69 -2.76 -0.41 15.09
C PHE A 69 -2.77 -1.91 14.80
N VAL A 70 -3.36 -2.26 13.67
CA VAL A 70 -3.40 -3.62 13.11
C VAL A 70 -2.66 -3.61 11.77
N VAL A 71 -2.15 -4.76 11.37
CA VAL A 71 -1.57 -4.93 10.04
C VAL A 71 -2.69 -4.87 9.01
N HIS A 72 -2.57 -3.95 8.06
CA HIS A 72 -3.31 -3.99 6.81
C HIS A 72 -2.67 -5.04 5.90
N GLY A 73 -1.36 -4.93 5.68
CA GLY A 73 -0.60 -5.87 4.87
C GLY A 73 0.89 -5.52 4.75
N LEU A 74 1.64 -6.42 4.11
CA LEU A 74 3.05 -6.24 3.77
C LEU A 74 3.22 -6.27 2.25
N TRP A 75 3.40 -5.12 1.63
CA TRP A 75 3.25 -4.97 0.18
C TRP A 75 4.62 -4.90 -0.51
N PRO A 76 4.93 -5.82 -1.44
CA PRO A 76 6.03 -5.62 -2.38
C PRO A 76 5.86 -4.31 -3.16
N GLN A 77 6.93 -3.56 -3.33
CA GLN A 77 6.97 -2.27 -4.03
C GLN A 77 8.14 -2.22 -5.00
N TYR A 78 7.98 -1.46 -6.08
CA TYR A 78 9.11 -0.98 -6.86
C TYR A 78 9.52 0.41 -6.36
N GLU A 79 10.68 0.92 -6.79
CA GLU A 79 11.03 2.33 -6.60
C GLU A 79 9.97 3.30 -7.18
N ARG A 80 9.20 2.83 -8.17
CA ARG A 80 8.02 3.52 -8.71
C ARG A 80 6.89 2.55 -9.03
N GLY A 81 5.74 2.73 -8.38
CA GLY A 81 4.62 1.78 -8.42
C GLY A 81 4.89 0.48 -7.68
N PHE A 82 4.04 -0.52 -7.91
CA PHE A 82 4.10 -1.80 -7.22
C PHE A 82 3.57 -2.94 -8.10
N PRO A 83 4.04 -4.17 -7.88
CA PRO A 83 3.40 -5.35 -8.44
C PRO A 83 2.11 -5.67 -7.67
N GLU A 84 1.09 -6.17 -8.39
CA GLU A 84 -0.15 -6.66 -7.80
C GLU A 84 -0.65 -7.89 -8.55
N SER A 85 -1.37 -8.77 -7.83
CA SER A 85 -2.06 -9.93 -8.39
C SER A 85 -1.20 -10.80 -9.31
N CYS A 86 0.02 -11.10 -8.87
CA CYS A 86 1.02 -11.76 -9.72
C CYS A 86 0.57 -13.18 -10.15
N PRO A 87 0.69 -13.53 -11.44
CA PRO A 87 0.21 -14.81 -11.97
C PRO A 87 1.13 -15.97 -11.61
N GLY A 88 0.64 -17.20 -11.79
CA GLY A 88 1.45 -18.42 -11.64
C GLY A 88 1.66 -18.89 -10.20
N VAL A 89 1.01 -18.25 -9.23
CA VAL A 89 1.06 -18.61 -7.80
C VAL A 89 -0.34 -19.00 -7.31
N ARG A 90 -0.43 -19.94 -6.37
CA ARG A 90 -1.72 -20.36 -5.77
C ARG A 90 -2.40 -19.15 -5.13
N GLN A 91 -3.65 -18.86 -5.50
CA GLN A 91 -4.42 -17.74 -4.94
C GLN A 91 -5.20 -18.12 -3.68
N ARG A 92 -5.57 -19.39 -3.52
CA ARG A 92 -6.26 -19.89 -2.34
C ARG A 92 -5.24 -20.39 -1.33
N ILE A 93 -5.47 -20.04 -0.07
CA ILE A 93 -4.62 -20.42 1.06
C ILE A 93 -5.48 -21.11 2.11
N ASP A 94 -4.84 -21.85 3.01
CA ASP A 94 -5.53 -22.52 4.10
C ASP A 94 -6.11 -21.48 5.09
N ARG A 95 -7.29 -21.78 5.65
CA ARG A 95 -7.95 -20.90 6.62
C ARG A 95 -7.13 -20.76 7.91
N SER A 96 -6.36 -21.76 8.29
CA SER A 96 -5.48 -21.74 9.47
C SER A 96 -4.52 -20.54 9.45
N ILE A 97 -3.98 -20.17 8.28
CA ILE A 97 -3.13 -18.98 8.13
C ILE A 97 -3.87 -17.70 8.57
N ALA A 98 -5.16 -17.58 8.23
CA ALA A 98 -5.95 -16.43 8.63
C ALA A 98 -6.28 -16.44 10.12
N VAL A 99 -6.51 -17.63 10.70
CA VAL A 99 -6.69 -17.81 12.16
C VAL A 99 -5.42 -17.41 12.91
N ASP A 100 -4.25 -17.83 12.42
CA ASP A 100 -2.95 -17.54 13.03
C ASP A 100 -2.58 -16.07 12.99
N MET A 101 -3.28 -15.23 12.22
CA MET A 101 -3.02 -13.79 12.08
C MET A 101 -4.06 -12.91 12.79
N GLU A 102 -5.11 -13.46 13.40
CA GLU A 102 -6.24 -12.70 13.97
C GLU A 102 -5.84 -11.66 15.03
N ASP A 103 -4.75 -11.89 15.76
CA ASP A 103 -4.23 -10.97 16.79
C ASP A 103 -3.63 -9.68 16.21
N ILE A 104 -3.24 -9.68 14.94
CA ILE A 104 -2.65 -8.51 14.26
C ILE A 104 -3.37 -8.14 12.96
N MET A 105 -4.19 -9.02 12.40
CA MET A 105 -5.04 -8.84 11.21
C MET A 105 -6.44 -9.39 11.50
N PRO A 106 -7.31 -8.65 12.20
CA PRO A 106 -8.58 -9.16 12.72
C PRO A 106 -9.69 -9.28 11.66
N SER A 107 -9.37 -9.82 10.49
CA SER A 107 -10.29 -10.08 9.38
C SER A 107 -9.74 -11.16 8.44
N HIS A 108 -10.37 -12.34 8.38
CA HIS A 108 -9.93 -13.39 7.45
C HIS A 108 -10.02 -12.97 5.99
N ASN A 109 -11.06 -12.21 5.65
CA ASN A 109 -11.22 -11.69 4.30
C ASN A 109 -10.09 -10.74 3.92
N LEU A 110 -9.56 -9.97 4.88
CA LEU A 110 -8.38 -9.14 4.68
C LEU A 110 -7.17 -10.03 4.39
N VAL A 111 -6.87 -11.03 5.24
CA VAL A 111 -5.75 -11.96 5.01
C VAL A 111 -5.80 -12.59 3.61
N PHE A 112 -6.98 -13.07 3.19
CA PHE A 112 -7.14 -13.65 1.86
C PHE A 112 -7.01 -12.62 0.72
N HIS A 113 -7.45 -11.39 0.94
CA HIS A 113 -7.26 -10.31 -0.02
C HIS A 113 -5.77 -9.96 -0.16
N GLU A 114 -5.09 -9.70 0.96
CA GLU A 114 -3.67 -9.35 0.99
C GLU A 114 -2.80 -10.40 0.33
N TRP A 115 -3.08 -11.69 0.54
CA TRP A 115 -2.39 -12.75 -0.16
C TRP A 115 -2.56 -12.63 -1.68
N ARG A 116 -3.81 -12.57 -2.15
CA ARG A 116 -4.11 -12.57 -3.60
C ARG A 116 -3.51 -11.34 -4.29
N THR A 117 -3.65 -10.17 -3.69
CA THR A 117 -3.22 -8.89 -4.27
C THR A 117 -1.72 -8.66 -4.13
N HIS A 118 -1.14 -8.94 -2.96
CA HIS A 118 0.25 -8.53 -2.64
C HIS A 118 1.15 -9.72 -2.33
N GLY A 119 0.67 -10.71 -1.59
CA GLY A 119 1.44 -11.89 -1.20
C GLY A 119 1.94 -12.71 -2.39
N THR A 120 1.10 -12.91 -3.41
CA THR A 120 1.45 -13.60 -4.67
C THR A 120 2.67 -12.98 -5.38
N CYS A 121 2.95 -11.69 -5.15
CA CYS A 121 4.07 -10.98 -5.76
C CYS A 121 5.38 -11.10 -4.97
N SER A 122 5.35 -11.63 -3.75
CA SER A 122 6.54 -11.72 -2.88
C SER A 122 7.54 -12.79 -3.33
N GLY A 123 7.10 -13.79 -4.11
CA GLY A 123 7.91 -14.98 -4.44
C GLY A 123 8.04 -15.98 -3.27
N LEU A 124 7.30 -15.77 -2.18
CA LEU A 124 7.23 -16.67 -1.02
C LEU A 124 5.99 -17.56 -1.10
N GLU A 125 6.05 -18.71 -0.44
CA GLU A 125 4.82 -19.44 -0.09
C GLU A 125 4.00 -18.64 0.95
N PRO A 126 2.66 -18.73 0.92
CA PRO A 126 1.74 -18.11 1.87
C PRO A 126 2.18 -18.10 3.33
N GLU A 127 2.56 -19.26 3.85
CA GLU A 127 2.93 -19.42 5.27
C GLU A 127 4.16 -18.55 5.58
N ALA A 128 5.17 -18.58 4.70
CA ALA A 128 6.38 -17.76 4.83
C ALA A 128 6.09 -16.26 4.64
N TYR A 129 5.16 -15.89 3.75
CA TYR A 129 4.77 -14.50 3.57
C TYR A 129 4.08 -13.92 4.82
N PHE A 130 3.17 -14.66 5.45
CA PHE A 130 2.51 -14.19 6.67
C PHE A 130 3.41 -14.27 7.90
N GLU A 131 4.34 -15.23 7.97
CA GLU A 131 5.41 -15.22 8.97
C GLU A 131 6.30 -13.97 8.83
N LEU A 132 6.69 -13.61 7.60
CA LEU A 132 7.44 -12.38 7.33
C LEU A 132 6.63 -11.13 7.68
N THR A 133 5.34 -11.11 7.39
CA THR A 133 4.43 -10.03 7.75
C THR A 133 4.37 -9.81 9.27
N ARG A 134 4.25 -10.90 10.04
CA ARG A 134 4.30 -10.85 11.50
C ARG A 134 5.65 -10.36 12.01
N LYS A 135 6.76 -10.86 11.44
CA LYS A 135 8.12 -10.38 11.78
C LYS A 135 8.25 -8.88 11.52
N ALA A 136 7.79 -8.40 10.38
CA ALA A 136 7.77 -6.99 10.03
C ALA A 136 6.99 -6.17 11.07
N TYR A 137 5.78 -6.60 11.44
CA TYR A 137 5.00 -5.95 12.49
C TYR A 137 5.76 -5.88 13.82
N GLN A 138 6.39 -6.97 14.23
CA GLN A 138 7.16 -7.06 15.48
C GLN A 138 8.42 -6.19 15.49
N THR A 139 8.98 -5.83 14.32
CA THR A 139 10.10 -4.87 14.26
C THR A 139 9.68 -3.44 14.59
N ILE A 140 8.38 -3.11 14.47
CA ILE A 140 7.87 -1.77 14.68
C ILE A 140 7.45 -1.58 16.14
N ARG A 141 8.06 -0.60 16.80
CA ARG A 141 7.59 -0.10 18.10
C ARG A 141 6.50 0.92 17.88
N ILE A 142 5.27 0.60 18.29
CA ILE A 142 4.17 1.56 18.29
C ILE A 142 4.44 2.64 19.36
N PRO A 143 4.33 3.94 19.04
CA PRO A 143 4.51 4.98 20.05
C PRO A 143 3.48 4.85 21.17
N GLY A 144 3.92 4.88 22.44
CA GLY A 144 3.07 4.60 23.60
C GLY A 144 1.79 5.46 23.69
N VAL A 145 1.82 6.68 23.15
CA VAL A 145 0.61 7.53 23.05
C VAL A 145 -0.55 6.83 22.32
N PHE A 146 -0.27 5.99 21.31
CA PHE A 146 -1.28 5.25 20.59
C PHE A 146 -1.72 3.98 21.33
N GLU A 147 -0.89 3.42 22.19
CA GLU A 147 -1.21 2.26 23.03
C GLU A 147 -2.15 2.61 24.18
N THR A 148 -2.06 3.83 24.70
CA THR A 148 -2.83 4.28 25.86
C THR A 148 -3.95 5.26 25.52
N LEU A 149 -4.08 5.70 24.25
CA LEU A 149 -5.10 6.67 23.85
C LEU A 149 -6.51 6.17 24.19
N ASP A 150 -7.18 6.84 25.11
CA ASP A 150 -8.54 6.56 25.60
C ASP A 150 -9.54 7.69 25.30
N LYS A 151 -9.02 8.85 24.89
CA LYS A 151 -9.79 10.02 24.48
C LYS A 151 -9.42 10.45 23.07
N ARG A 152 -10.36 11.13 22.40
CA ARG A 152 -10.13 11.68 21.07
C ARG A 152 -8.95 12.64 21.09
N GLY A 153 -7.91 12.30 20.34
CA GLY A 153 -6.77 13.16 20.08
C GLY A 153 -6.99 14.10 18.89
N LYS A 154 -6.23 15.20 18.89
CA LYS A 154 -6.00 16.04 17.71
C LYS A 154 -4.49 16.22 17.55
N THR A 155 -3.99 16.04 16.34
CA THR A 155 -2.57 16.10 16.01
C THR A 155 -2.37 16.49 14.54
N SER A 156 -1.14 16.54 14.04
CA SER A 156 -0.83 16.64 12.61
C SER A 156 -0.19 15.35 12.10
N ALA A 157 -0.25 15.10 10.79
CA ALA A 157 0.41 13.95 10.17
C ALA A 157 1.92 13.92 10.51
N ALA A 158 2.61 15.06 10.38
CA ALA A 158 4.02 15.19 10.72
C ALA A 158 4.33 14.88 12.21
N THR A 159 3.40 15.18 13.12
CA THR A 159 3.59 14.84 14.55
C THR A 159 3.45 13.34 14.79
N VAL A 160 2.55 12.66 14.08
CA VAL A 160 2.44 11.19 14.10
C VAL A 160 3.73 10.54 13.56
N GLU A 161 4.22 10.99 12.40
CA GLU A 161 5.49 10.48 11.83
C GLU A 161 6.67 10.70 12.78
N LYS A 162 6.76 11.88 13.38
CA LYS A 162 7.79 12.18 14.39
C LYS A 162 7.71 11.24 15.59
N ALA A 163 6.51 10.93 16.08
CA ALA A 163 6.33 10.00 17.20
C ALA A 163 6.82 8.58 16.83
N PHE A 164 6.48 8.09 15.65
CA PHE A 164 6.98 6.79 15.16
C PHE A 164 8.49 6.77 15.02
N ARG A 165 9.09 7.83 14.46
CA ARG A 165 10.55 7.94 14.34
C ARG A 165 11.28 7.97 15.68
N LEU A 166 10.71 8.63 16.69
CA LEU A 166 11.29 8.64 18.04
C LEU A 166 11.24 7.26 18.70
N ALA A 167 10.18 6.48 18.44
CA ALA A 167 10.04 5.11 18.95
C ALA A 167 10.93 4.10 18.20
N ASN A 168 11.29 4.38 16.94
CA ASN A 168 11.98 3.46 16.04
C ASN A 168 13.29 4.07 15.52
N PRO A 169 14.42 3.94 16.26
CA PRO A 169 15.73 4.38 15.78
C PRO A 169 16.09 3.76 14.43
N GLY A 170 16.56 4.57 13.49
CA GLY A 170 16.83 4.18 12.10
C GLY A 170 15.70 4.53 11.13
N LEU A 171 14.46 4.70 11.60
CA LEU A 171 13.38 5.20 10.76
C LEU A 171 13.57 6.70 10.46
N THR A 172 13.70 7.02 9.18
CA THR A 172 13.90 8.39 8.69
C THR A 172 12.59 9.01 8.25
N GLU A 173 12.57 10.35 8.08
CA GLU A 173 11.43 11.09 7.52
C GLU A 173 10.95 10.48 6.20
N LYS A 174 11.89 10.11 5.33
CA LYS A 174 11.59 9.59 3.98
C LYS A 174 11.21 8.10 3.96
N GLY A 175 11.09 7.45 5.12
CA GLY A 175 10.80 6.02 5.25
C GLY A 175 9.44 5.71 5.86
N ILE A 176 8.62 6.75 6.10
CA ILE A 176 7.31 6.65 6.72
C ILE A 176 6.34 7.58 5.99
N ALA A 177 5.06 7.19 5.92
CA ALA A 177 3.98 8.07 5.49
C ALA A 177 2.75 7.84 6.36
N VAL A 178 2.14 8.93 6.83
CA VAL A 178 0.81 8.88 7.45
C VAL A 178 -0.26 9.06 6.38
N ILE A 179 -1.28 8.21 6.41
CA ILE A 179 -2.46 8.28 5.56
C ILE A 179 -3.64 8.74 6.42
N CYS A 180 -4.44 9.62 5.83
CA CYS A 180 -5.60 10.20 6.46
C CYS A 180 -6.83 10.07 5.56
N SER A 181 -7.97 9.74 6.15
CA SER A 181 -9.28 9.78 5.49
C SER A 181 -10.25 10.60 6.31
N ARG A 182 -11.03 11.45 5.64
CA ARG A 182 -12.06 12.33 6.25
C ARG A 182 -11.55 13.17 7.43
N GLY A 183 -10.27 13.57 7.39
CA GLY A 183 -9.63 14.38 8.43
C GLY A 183 -9.17 13.59 9.66
N GLU A 184 -8.97 12.27 9.53
CA GLU A 184 -8.68 11.37 10.65
C GLU A 184 -7.49 10.47 10.32
N LEU A 185 -6.74 10.06 11.35
CA LEU A 185 -5.67 9.09 11.18
C LEU A 185 -6.26 7.76 10.71
N GLU A 186 -5.82 7.29 9.55
CA GLU A 186 -6.30 6.03 8.97
C GLU A 186 -5.24 4.96 9.00
N GLU A 187 -4.01 5.29 8.60
CA GLU A 187 -2.95 4.30 8.44
C GLU A 187 -1.56 4.94 8.54
N VAL A 188 -0.58 4.13 8.93
CA VAL A 188 0.85 4.46 8.87
C VAL A 188 1.53 3.44 7.98
N ARG A 189 2.28 3.91 6.98
CA ARG A 189 3.05 3.08 6.06
C ARG A 189 4.53 3.23 6.37
N ILE A 190 5.23 2.11 6.54
CA ILE A 190 6.65 2.08 6.87
C ILE A 190 7.39 1.27 5.83
N CYS A 191 8.47 1.82 5.29
CA CYS A 191 9.23 1.20 4.23
C CYS A 191 10.41 0.39 4.78
N LEU A 192 10.49 -0.84 4.31
CA LEU A 192 11.41 -1.86 4.79
C LEU A 192 12.15 -2.49 3.62
N THR A 193 13.44 -2.80 3.80
CA THR A 193 14.16 -3.68 2.88
C THR A 193 13.54 -5.08 2.88
N LYS A 194 13.98 -5.96 1.97
CA LYS A 194 13.53 -7.36 1.97
C LYS A 194 13.93 -8.11 3.25
N ASP A 195 14.99 -7.64 3.91
CA ASP A 195 15.49 -8.14 5.19
C ASP A 195 14.87 -7.40 6.40
N LEU A 196 13.83 -6.59 6.17
CA LEU A 196 13.06 -5.85 7.18
C LEU A 196 13.83 -4.72 7.90
N GLU A 197 14.88 -4.19 7.29
CA GLU A 197 15.56 -2.98 7.79
C GLU A 197 14.84 -1.71 7.32
N PHE A 198 14.86 -0.65 8.13
CA PHE A 198 14.30 0.64 7.71
C PHE A 198 15.03 1.21 6.50
N ARG A 199 14.26 1.71 5.54
CA ARG A 199 14.79 2.41 4.36
C ARG A 199 13.93 3.60 3.97
N SER A 200 14.46 4.43 3.08
CA SER A 200 13.68 5.48 2.43
C SER A 200 12.91 4.96 1.22
N CYS A 201 11.78 5.60 0.91
CA CYS A 201 10.86 5.28 -0.18
C CYS A 201 10.12 6.55 -0.64
N ALA A 202 10.71 7.27 -1.60
CA ALA A 202 10.27 8.62 -1.92
C ALA A 202 8.84 8.72 -2.49
N GLU A 203 8.34 7.69 -3.16
CA GLU A 203 6.96 7.68 -3.68
C GLU A 203 5.91 7.53 -2.57
N VAL A 204 6.14 6.60 -1.65
CA VAL A 204 5.26 6.35 -0.50
C VAL A 204 5.25 7.56 0.43
N ASP A 205 6.43 8.11 0.77
CA ASP A 205 6.59 9.35 1.55
C ASP A 205 5.75 10.50 0.96
N ARG A 206 5.87 10.73 -0.36
CA ARG A 206 5.09 11.79 -1.03
C ARG A 206 3.58 11.55 -1.05
N SER A 207 3.14 10.30 -0.91
CA SER A 207 1.71 9.93 -0.88
C SER A 207 1.02 10.20 0.46
N GLY A 208 1.80 10.51 1.52
CA GLY A 208 1.27 10.85 2.83
C GLY A 208 0.37 12.09 2.83
N CYS A 209 -0.62 12.12 3.72
CA CYS A 209 -1.46 13.29 3.93
C CYS A 209 -0.63 14.44 4.55
N ARG A 210 -0.83 15.67 4.08
CA ARG A 210 -0.16 16.87 4.61
C ARG A 210 -1.02 17.68 5.58
N ALA A 211 -2.00 17.02 6.20
CA ALA A 211 -2.95 17.67 7.07
C ALA A 211 -2.26 18.22 8.33
N SER A 212 -2.38 19.54 8.55
CA SER A 212 -1.90 20.22 9.76
C SER A 212 -2.76 19.93 10.99
N GLY A 213 -3.95 19.35 10.79
CA GLY A 213 -4.85 18.89 11.85
C GLY A 213 -5.64 17.65 11.42
N ILE A 214 -5.54 16.59 12.20
CA ILE A 214 -6.30 15.34 12.07
C ILE A 214 -6.82 14.89 13.42
N SER A 215 -7.99 14.24 13.42
CA SER A 215 -8.51 13.56 14.61
C SER A 215 -7.91 12.16 14.74
N VAL A 216 -7.59 11.75 15.96
CA VAL A 216 -7.25 10.37 16.30
C VAL A 216 -8.34 9.84 17.23
N PRO A 217 -9.33 9.09 16.72
CA PRO A 217 -10.34 8.49 17.59
C PRO A 217 -9.71 7.46 18.53
N PRO A 218 -10.17 7.37 19.79
CA PRO A 218 -9.78 6.27 20.66
C PRO A 218 -10.53 4.99 20.25
N PRO A 219 -10.05 3.81 20.65
CA PRO A 219 -10.84 2.59 20.54
C PRO A 219 -12.19 2.70 21.27
N ARG A 220 -13.18 1.92 20.82
CA ARG A 220 -14.51 1.84 21.44
C ARG A 220 -14.48 1.08 22.75
#